data_AF-A0A9Q0S0B8-F1
#
_entry.id   AF-A0A9Q0S0B8-F1
#
_cell.length_a   1.000
_cell.length_b   1.000
_cell.length_c   1.000
_cell.angle_alpha   90.00
_cell.angle_beta   90.00
_cell.angle_gamma   90.00
#
_symmetry.space_group_name_H-M   'P 1'
#
loop_
_entity.id
_entity.type
_entity.pdbx_description
1 polymer ?
#
loop_
_entity_poly.entity_id
_entity_poly.type
_entity_poly.pdbx_seq_one_letter_code
_entity_poly.pdbx_strand_id
1 'polypeptide(L)'
;MRTYGKWWEMVPSTSPEIMSQTIPDIISHDFIILKYEELVIPEEITIFETYNPGAVIKIWAYTIVKQWICLWEQPSVRCPKFPRMFSPKLKKINVPTNTIRIEFNHSNLDYFTEIDAVLLTGIKCNPAHLPKFFSLAIKSKERRGPISRKLESVQFKPVAANVDVIIDFLVNDFESFIIESGMVDDEDSAQFTLKDLPSEILFKICSYLDLQSLFQLSETCVKLHEVAVDPLLYTEINLRPYWNLVNSDLLETLGRRCKFLRKLDLSWCGCCTSLTSHDMIKFISKCGSNLTHIKLNSLSILNAPCIDIIGKVCQSLTGEYQISHAFSSEMIYHINL
;
A
#
# COMPACT_ATOMS: atom_id res chain seq x y z
N MET A 1 7.20 -3.14 -21.76
CA MET A 1 5.98 -3.52 -20.99
C MET A 1 5.67 -4.98 -21.24
N ARG A 2 5.00 -5.65 -20.29
CA ARG A 2 4.93 -7.12 -20.20
C ARG A 2 3.53 -7.69 -20.40
N THR A 3 2.52 -6.83 -20.55
CA THR A 3 1.12 -7.20 -20.72
C THR A 3 0.60 -6.62 -22.04
N TYR A 4 -0.03 -7.45 -22.88
CA TYR A 4 -0.48 -7.15 -24.25
C TYR A 4 -2.01 -7.31 -24.45
N GLY A 5 -2.85 -6.40 -23.96
CA GLY A 5 -4.32 -6.53 -24.08
C GLY A 5 -5.02 -7.39 -23.02
N LYS A 6 -5.77 -8.44 -23.40
CA LYS A 6 -6.53 -9.31 -22.44
C LYS A 6 -6.24 -10.81 -22.55
N TRP A 7 -5.36 -11.23 -23.46
CA TRP A 7 -5.27 -12.65 -23.83
C TRP A 7 -4.83 -13.56 -22.68
N TRP A 8 -3.99 -13.08 -21.74
CA TRP A 8 -3.57 -13.87 -20.58
C TRP A 8 -4.66 -14.07 -19.53
N GLU A 9 -5.79 -13.36 -19.63
CA GLU A 9 -6.95 -13.60 -18.77
C GLU A 9 -7.83 -14.72 -19.33
N MET A 10 -7.69 -15.03 -20.62
CA MET A 10 -8.49 -16.01 -21.34
C MET A 10 -7.83 -17.39 -21.44
N VAL A 11 -6.58 -17.54 -21.00
CA VAL A 11 -5.86 -18.80 -21.10
C VAL A 11 -6.29 -19.76 -19.98
N PRO A 12 -6.36 -21.09 -20.24
CA PRO A 12 -6.73 -22.05 -19.21
C PRO A 12 -5.80 -22.08 -17.99
N SER A 13 -4.58 -21.56 -18.13
CA SER A 13 -3.57 -21.47 -17.07
C SER A 13 -3.70 -20.22 -16.19
N THR A 14 -4.71 -19.38 -16.38
CA THR A 14 -4.94 -18.19 -15.55
C THR A 14 -5.32 -18.64 -14.14
N SER A 15 -4.50 -18.29 -13.15
CA SER A 15 -4.80 -18.57 -11.74
C SER A 15 -5.79 -17.55 -11.19
N PRO A 16 -6.73 -17.97 -10.31
CA PRO A 16 -7.63 -17.03 -9.64
C PRO A 16 -6.85 -16.04 -8.78
N GLU A 17 -7.41 -14.85 -8.60
CA GLU A 17 -6.81 -13.83 -7.74
C GLU A 17 -6.77 -14.28 -6.27
N ILE A 18 -5.65 -14.02 -5.62
CA ILE A 18 -5.46 -14.31 -4.19
C ILE A 18 -6.13 -13.19 -3.40
N MET A 19 -6.95 -13.55 -2.40
CA MET A 19 -7.62 -12.61 -1.50
C MET A 19 -8.42 -11.53 -2.25
N SER A 20 -9.47 -11.96 -2.96
CA SER A 20 -10.25 -11.11 -3.88
C SER A 20 -10.86 -9.86 -3.24
N GLN A 21 -11.07 -9.85 -1.92
CA GLN A 21 -11.53 -8.67 -1.17
C GLN A 21 -10.57 -7.48 -1.27
N THR A 22 -9.31 -7.73 -1.63
CA THR A 22 -8.21 -6.75 -1.71
C THR A 22 -8.06 -6.15 -3.12
N ILE A 23 -8.85 -6.60 -4.10
CA ILE A 23 -8.74 -6.10 -5.49
C ILE A 23 -9.14 -4.62 -5.51
N PRO A 24 -8.28 -3.71 -5.98
CA PRO A 24 -8.58 -2.29 -6.03
C PRO A 24 -9.56 -1.96 -7.17
N ASP A 25 -10.32 -0.87 -7.03
CA ASP A 25 -11.22 -0.36 -8.07
C ASP A 25 -10.50 -0.08 -9.39
N ILE A 26 -9.27 0.47 -9.29
CA ILE A 26 -8.38 0.71 -10.42
C ILE A 26 -7.27 -0.33 -10.39
N ILE A 27 -7.41 -1.34 -11.24
CA ILE A 27 -6.49 -2.47 -11.36
C ILE A 27 -5.25 -2.06 -12.17
N SER A 28 -4.07 -2.28 -11.60
CA SER A 28 -2.79 -2.09 -12.27
C SER A 28 -2.26 -3.42 -12.81
N HIS A 29 -1.89 -3.47 -14.08
CA HIS A 29 -1.36 -4.67 -14.76
C HIS A 29 0.16 -4.70 -14.81
N ASP A 30 0.78 -3.54 -14.98
CA ASP A 30 2.23 -3.40 -15.08
C ASP A 30 2.66 -2.04 -14.52
N PHE A 31 3.96 -1.85 -14.33
CA PHE A 31 4.52 -0.58 -13.91
C PHE A 31 5.94 -0.39 -14.44
N ILE A 32 6.36 0.88 -14.51
CA ILE A 32 7.77 1.24 -14.65
C ILE A 32 8.18 2.18 -13.51
N ILE A 33 9.48 2.19 -13.20
CA ILE A 33 10.07 3.11 -12.23
C ILE A 33 11.20 3.85 -12.93
N LEU A 34 11.14 5.17 -12.85
CA LEU A 34 12.05 6.08 -13.49
C LEU A 34 12.79 6.83 -12.40
N LYS A 35 14.11 6.83 -12.47
CA LYS A 35 14.97 7.61 -11.59
C LYS A 35 15.64 8.70 -12.38
N TYR A 36 15.44 9.92 -11.95
CA TYR A 36 16.03 11.13 -12.52
C TYR A 36 17.28 11.50 -11.73
N GLU A 37 18.23 12.14 -12.40
CA GLU A 37 19.44 12.68 -11.77
C GLU A 37 19.09 13.79 -10.77
N GLU A 38 18.20 14.68 -11.19
CA GLU A 38 17.85 15.89 -10.44
C GLU A 38 16.69 15.66 -9.47
N LEU A 39 16.83 16.26 -8.28
CA LEU A 39 15.78 16.27 -7.26
C LEU A 39 14.90 17.51 -7.41
N VAL A 40 13.61 17.30 -7.69
CA VAL A 40 12.67 18.39 -7.98
C VAL A 40 11.41 18.28 -7.14
N ILE A 41 10.78 19.42 -6.86
CA ILE A 41 9.35 19.45 -6.49
C ILE A 41 8.57 19.37 -7.80
N PRO A 42 7.82 18.28 -8.05
CA PRO A 42 7.22 18.02 -9.35
C PRO A 42 6.09 19.00 -9.62
N GLU A 43 6.12 19.64 -10.78
CA GLU A 43 5.06 20.54 -11.26
C GLU A 43 4.26 19.88 -12.38
N GLU A 44 4.93 19.19 -13.30
CA GLU A 44 4.30 18.48 -14.41
C GLU A 44 5.10 17.23 -14.79
N ILE A 45 4.39 16.22 -15.28
CA ILE A 45 4.95 15.00 -15.86
C ILE A 45 4.30 14.83 -17.22
N THR A 46 5.13 14.79 -18.27
CA THR A 46 4.69 14.59 -19.64
C THR A 46 5.17 13.23 -20.14
N ILE A 47 4.23 12.39 -20.55
CA ILE A 47 4.49 11.03 -21.07
C ILE A 47 4.25 11.04 -22.58
N PHE A 48 5.26 10.63 -23.34
CA PHE A 48 5.20 10.56 -24.80
C PHE A 48 4.72 9.17 -25.21
N GLU A 49 3.42 8.99 -25.37
CA GLU A 49 2.79 7.74 -25.80
C GLU A 49 2.77 7.67 -27.33
N THR A 50 3.54 6.74 -27.92
CA THR A 50 3.77 6.65 -29.37
C THR A 50 2.94 5.57 -30.05
N TYR A 51 2.58 4.50 -29.33
CA TYR A 51 1.73 3.43 -29.86
C TYR A 51 0.71 2.96 -28.82
N ASN A 52 -0.54 2.75 -29.25
CA ASN A 52 -1.68 2.38 -28.39
C ASN A 52 -1.72 3.17 -27.05
N PRO A 53 -1.91 4.50 -27.08
CA PRO A 53 -1.95 5.32 -25.87
C PRO A 53 -3.16 4.99 -24.99
N GLY A 54 -3.12 5.44 -23.73
CA GLY A 54 -4.25 5.35 -22.79
C GLY A 54 -4.13 4.22 -21.77
N ALA A 55 -2.96 3.59 -21.66
CA ALA A 55 -2.72 2.59 -20.62
C ALA A 55 -2.39 3.21 -19.26
N VAL A 56 -1.85 4.43 -19.22
CA VAL A 56 -1.41 5.06 -17.96
C VAL A 56 -2.62 5.33 -17.07
N ILE A 57 -2.61 4.77 -15.85
CA ILE A 57 -3.71 4.88 -14.88
C ILE A 57 -3.28 5.48 -13.55
N LYS A 58 -2.00 5.40 -13.16
CA LYS A 58 -1.49 6.00 -11.92
C LYS A 58 -0.08 6.54 -12.10
N ILE A 59 0.20 7.66 -11.45
CA ILE A 59 1.52 8.26 -11.34
C ILE A 59 1.82 8.45 -9.85
N TRP A 60 2.93 7.88 -9.40
CA TRP A 60 3.41 7.93 -8.03
C TRP A 60 4.77 8.60 -7.97
N ALA A 61 5.02 9.34 -6.90
CA ALA A 61 6.33 9.89 -6.57
C ALA A 61 6.88 9.27 -5.29
N TYR A 62 8.12 8.78 -5.34
CA TYR A 62 8.87 8.41 -4.14
C TYR A 62 9.65 9.61 -3.65
N THR A 63 9.24 10.11 -2.49
CA THR A 63 9.75 11.34 -1.91
C THR A 63 11.01 11.11 -1.07
N ILE A 64 11.77 12.19 -0.84
CA ILE A 64 12.96 12.13 0.04
C ILE A 64 12.65 11.66 1.47
N VAL A 65 11.39 11.77 1.91
CA VAL A 65 10.94 11.34 3.23
C VAL A 65 10.66 9.83 3.31
N LYS A 66 11.06 9.10 2.27
CA LYS A 66 10.89 7.64 2.10
C LYS A 66 9.42 7.22 2.11
N GLN A 67 8.61 7.94 1.34
CA GLN A 67 7.18 7.66 1.19
C GLN A 67 6.74 7.82 -0.25
N TRP A 68 5.91 6.89 -0.70
CA TRP A 68 5.19 6.95 -1.97
C TRP A 68 3.95 7.84 -1.83
N ILE A 69 3.80 8.80 -2.74
CA ILE A 69 2.61 9.67 -2.84
C ILE A 69 2.00 9.50 -4.23
N CYS A 70 0.72 9.19 -4.31
CA CYS A 70 -0.02 9.19 -5.57
C CYS A 70 -0.24 10.64 -6.02
N LEU A 71 0.33 11.00 -7.18
CA LEU A 71 0.22 12.31 -7.79
C LEU A 71 -1.00 12.40 -8.70
N TRP A 72 -1.36 11.31 -9.35
CA TRP A 72 -2.49 11.26 -10.26
C TRP A 72 -2.98 9.81 -10.38
N GLU A 73 -4.30 9.65 -10.48
CA GLU A 73 -4.93 8.37 -10.80
C GLU A 73 -6.21 8.57 -11.59
N GLN A 74 -6.48 7.64 -12.51
CA GLN A 74 -7.74 7.57 -13.24
C GLN A 74 -7.97 6.13 -13.72
N PRO A 75 -9.22 5.63 -13.75
CA PRO A 75 -9.53 4.38 -14.43
C PRO A 75 -9.10 4.41 -15.89
N SER A 76 -8.80 3.23 -16.46
CA SER A 76 -8.46 3.13 -17.88
C SER A 76 -9.63 3.63 -18.74
N VAL A 77 -9.35 4.54 -19.67
CA VAL A 77 -10.31 5.08 -20.62
C VAL A 77 -9.85 4.76 -22.03
N ARG A 78 -10.78 4.40 -22.92
CA ARG A 78 -10.46 4.23 -24.33
C ARG A 78 -9.96 5.55 -24.91
N CYS A 79 -8.74 5.52 -25.42
CA CYS A 79 -8.09 6.65 -26.07
C CYS A 79 -8.06 6.44 -27.59
N PRO A 80 -8.16 7.50 -28.41
CA PRO A 80 -7.84 7.42 -29.82
C PRO A 80 -6.43 6.84 -30.05
N LYS A 81 -6.29 6.01 -31.09
CA LYS A 81 -5.04 5.29 -31.41
C LYS A 81 -4.06 6.15 -32.23
N PHE A 82 -3.76 7.35 -31.77
CA PHE A 82 -2.74 8.22 -32.36
C PHE A 82 -1.71 8.65 -31.31
N PRO A 83 -0.44 8.85 -31.67
CA PRO A 83 0.59 9.32 -30.75
C PRO A 83 0.16 10.60 -30.02
N ARG A 84 0.48 10.71 -28.73
CA ARG A 84 0.15 11.91 -27.93
C ARG A 84 1.17 12.22 -26.85
N MET A 85 1.18 13.49 -26.46
CA MET A 85 1.79 13.93 -25.20
C MET A 85 0.71 13.89 -24.12
N PHE A 86 0.87 13.01 -23.15
CA PHE A 86 -0.04 12.87 -22.01
C PHE A 86 0.54 13.58 -20.78
N SER A 87 -0.06 14.71 -20.42
CA SER A 87 0.35 15.55 -19.29
C SER A 87 -0.84 15.80 -18.35
N PRO A 88 -1.14 14.86 -17.43
CA PRO A 88 -2.26 15.01 -16.51
C PRO A 88 -2.01 16.10 -15.46
N LYS A 89 -3.09 16.68 -14.94
CA LYS A 89 -3.01 17.62 -13.81
C LYS A 89 -2.63 16.86 -12.54
N LEU A 90 -1.42 17.11 -12.04
CA LEU A 90 -0.90 16.45 -10.85
C LEU A 90 -1.44 17.07 -9.55
N LYS A 91 -1.64 16.24 -8.54
CA LYS A 91 -1.77 16.66 -7.15
C LYS A 91 -0.47 17.34 -6.72
N LYS A 92 -0.57 18.60 -6.31
CA LYS A 92 0.58 19.36 -5.81
C LYS A 92 1.13 18.73 -4.54
N ILE A 93 2.45 18.54 -4.51
CA ILE A 93 3.19 18.15 -3.32
C ILE A 93 4.30 19.17 -3.08
N ASN A 94 4.67 19.37 -1.81
CA ASN A 94 5.76 20.27 -1.43
C ASN A 94 7.02 19.51 -1.03
N VAL A 95 7.10 18.21 -1.33
CA VAL A 95 8.22 17.36 -0.97
C VAL A 95 8.95 16.93 -2.24
N PRO A 96 10.29 17.10 -2.30
CA PRO A 96 11.03 16.75 -3.50
C PRO A 96 11.06 15.25 -3.80
N THR A 97 11.16 14.92 -5.08
CA THR A 97 11.32 13.57 -5.62
C THR A 97 12.26 13.58 -6.82
N ASN A 98 12.91 12.44 -7.05
CA ASN A 98 13.61 12.14 -8.30
C ASN A 98 13.24 10.74 -8.80
N THR A 99 12.19 10.12 -8.23
CA THR A 99 11.83 8.75 -8.53
C THR A 99 10.33 8.68 -8.75
N ILE A 100 9.93 8.37 -9.97
CA ILE A 100 8.53 8.31 -10.40
C ILE A 100 8.18 6.88 -10.76
N ARG A 101 7.02 6.41 -10.32
CA ARG A 101 6.45 5.14 -10.77
C ARG A 101 5.19 5.41 -11.58
N ILE A 102 5.10 4.81 -12.75
CA ILE A 102 3.93 4.89 -13.63
C ILE A 102 3.32 3.50 -13.71
N GLU A 103 2.02 3.40 -13.46
CA GLU A 103 1.28 2.15 -13.54
C GLU A 103 0.36 2.13 -14.75
N PHE A 104 0.22 0.96 -15.34
CA PHE A 104 -0.48 0.74 -16.59
C PHE A 104 -1.62 -0.25 -16.41
N ASN A 105 -2.72 -0.01 -17.11
CA ASN A 105 -3.81 -0.95 -17.32
C ASN A 105 -4.04 -1.12 -18.82
N HIS A 106 -3.90 -2.34 -19.29
CA HIS A 106 -3.98 -2.69 -20.71
C HIS A 106 -5.36 -3.23 -21.12
N SER A 107 -6.35 -3.28 -20.21
CA SER A 107 -7.67 -3.88 -20.46
C SER A 107 -8.43 -3.20 -21.60
N ASN A 108 -8.18 -1.92 -21.89
CA ASN A 108 -8.83 -1.19 -22.98
C ASN A 108 -8.00 -1.11 -24.26
N LEU A 109 -6.85 -1.79 -24.30
CA LEU A 109 -5.97 -1.83 -25.45
C LEU A 109 -6.05 -3.17 -26.14
N ASP A 110 -5.97 -3.15 -27.47
CA ASP A 110 -5.93 -4.39 -28.26
C ASP A 110 -4.53 -5.04 -28.21
N TYR A 111 -3.50 -4.28 -27.82
CA TYR A 111 -2.11 -4.74 -27.75
C TYR A 111 -1.28 -3.96 -26.72
N PHE A 112 0.06 -4.08 -26.71
CA PHE A 112 0.90 -3.28 -25.82
C PHE A 112 0.83 -1.79 -26.16
N THR A 113 1.05 -0.95 -25.15
CA THR A 113 1.30 0.49 -25.30
C THR A 113 2.79 0.76 -25.39
N GLU A 114 3.21 1.75 -26.17
CA GLU A 114 4.60 2.19 -26.30
C GLU A 114 4.74 3.61 -25.79
N ILE A 115 5.78 3.83 -24.99
CA ILE A 115 6.18 5.15 -24.49
C ILE A 115 7.66 5.35 -24.83
N ASP A 116 7.98 6.48 -25.43
CA ASP A 116 9.36 6.77 -25.86
C ASP A 116 10.13 7.53 -24.78
N ALA A 117 9.42 8.39 -24.05
CA ALA A 117 10.03 9.26 -23.06
C ALA A 117 9.03 9.67 -21.97
N VAL A 118 9.59 10.04 -20.82
CA VAL A 118 8.86 10.71 -19.74
C VAL A 118 9.69 11.90 -19.30
N LEU A 119 9.10 13.09 -19.40
CA LEU A 119 9.68 14.34 -18.96
C LEU A 119 9.10 14.71 -17.61
N LEU A 120 9.99 14.90 -16.62
CA LEU A 120 9.65 15.44 -15.30
C LEU A 120 10.11 16.90 -15.23
N THR A 121 9.16 17.82 -15.07
CA THR A 121 9.44 19.24 -14.86
C THR A 121 9.06 19.66 -13.44
N GLY A 122 9.80 20.61 -12.90
CA GLY A 122 9.52 21.16 -11.58
C GLY A 122 10.65 22.00 -11.02
N ILE A 123 10.49 22.39 -9.76
CA ILE A 123 11.43 23.28 -9.08
C ILE A 123 12.59 22.46 -8.52
N LYS A 124 13.79 22.64 -9.07
CA LYS A 124 15.02 22.01 -8.58
C LYS A 124 15.30 22.39 -7.13
N CYS A 125 15.54 21.38 -6.29
CA CYS A 125 15.84 21.57 -4.88
C CYS A 125 17.34 21.59 -4.62
N ASN A 126 17.82 22.63 -3.94
CA ASN A 126 19.19 22.66 -3.46
C ASN A 126 19.37 21.67 -2.29
N PRO A 127 20.39 20.79 -2.32
CA PRO A 127 20.71 19.87 -1.22
C PRO A 127 20.77 20.52 0.17
N ALA A 128 21.14 21.80 0.27
CA ALA A 128 21.16 22.55 1.53
C ALA A 128 19.79 22.67 2.23
N HIS A 129 18.68 22.51 1.51
CA HIS A 129 17.32 22.59 2.08
C HIS A 129 16.76 21.23 2.55
N LEU A 130 17.45 20.12 2.26
CA LEU A 130 17.01 18.77 2.63
C LEU A 130 16.68 18.58 4.13
N PRO A 131 17.48 19.11 5.09
CA PRO A 131 17.18 18.93 6.52
C PRO A 131 15.82 19.46 6.95
N LYS A 132 15.30 20.51 6.30
CA LYS A 132 13.98 21.09 6.60
C LYS A 132 12.84 20.12 6.26
N PHE A 133 12.99 19.31 5.22
CA PHE A 133 11.95 18.36 4.81
C PHE A 133 11.90 17.14 5.74
N PHE A 134 13.05 16.67 6.22
CA PHE A 134 13.10 15.55 7.17
C PHE A 134 12.50 15.90 8.53
N SER A 135 12.72 17.12 9.04
CA SER A 135 12.11 17.56 10.31
C SER A 135 10.58 17.68 10.20
N LEU A 136 10.06 18.13 9.06
CA LEU A 136 8.62 18.14 8.78
C LEU A 136 8.03 16.73 8.67
N ALA A 137 8.77 15.80 8.05
CA ALA A 137 8.33 14.42 7.90
C ALA A 137 8.28 13.65 9.22
N ILE A 138 9.27 13.86 10.11
CA ILE A 138 9.29 13.24 11.44
C ILE A 138 8.07 13.69 12.25
N LYS A 139 7.71 14.99 12.20
CA LYS A 139 6.48 15.51 12.82
C LYS A 139 5.19 14.90 12.25
N SER A 140 5.21 14.43 11.00
CA SER A 140 4.05 13.78 10.37
C SER A 140 3.97 12.26 10.63
N LYS A 141 5.11 11.61 10.94
CA LYS A 141 5.21 10.16 11.19
C LYS A 141 4.92 9.74 12.62
N GLU A 142 4.78 10.68 13.57
CA GLU A 142 4.12 10.37 14.84
C GLU A 142 2.75 9.79 14.51
N ARG A 143 2.58 8.49 14.76
CA ARG A 143 1.31 7.78 14.52
C ARG A 143 0.24 8.50 15.31
N ARG A 144 -0.55 9.31 14.61
CA ARG A 144 -1.63 10.08 15.19
C ARG A 144 -2.71 9.10 15.61
N GLY A 145 -2.84 8.93 16.93
CA GLY A 145 -3.88 8.11 17.53
C GLY A 145 -5.27 8.59 17.09
N PRO A 146 -6.31 7.77 17.32
CA PRO A 146 -7.69 8.12 16.99
C PRO A 146 -8.09 9.51 17.51
N ILE A 147 -7.61 9.84 18.72
CA ILE A 147 -7.82 11.11 19.40
C ILE A 147 -7.22 12.27 18.60
N SER A 148 -5.96 12.19 18.18
CA SER A 148 -5.30 13.24 17.41
C SER A 148 -6.02 13.53 16.08
N ARG A 149 -6.53 12.49 15.40
CA ARG A 149 -7.32 12.67 14.17
C ARG A 149 -8.66 13.34 14.42
N LYS A 150 -9.34 12.98 15.52
CA LYS A 150 -10.62 13.59 15.91
C LYS A 150 -10.43 15.06 16.30
N LEU A 151 -9.37 15.37 17.05
CA LEU A 151 -9.02 16.75 17.45
C LEU A 151 -8.75 17.66 16.23
N GLU A 152 -8.10 17.16 15.18
CA GLU A 152 -7.92 17.93 13.94
C GLU A 152 -9.22 18.17 13.19
N SER A 153 -10.12 17.17 13.14
CA SER A 153 -11.42 17.33 12.47
C SER A 153 -12.28 18.43 13.10
N VAL A 154 -12.10 18.68 14.39
CA VAL A 154 -12.80 19.74 15.13
C VAL A 154 -11.96 21.03 15.25
N GLN A 155 -10.85 21.14 14.52
CA GLN A 155 -9.92 22.27 14.56
C GLN A 155 -9.44 22.63 15.97
N PHE A 156 -9.29 21.62 16.84
CA PHE A 156 -8.83 21.84 18.22
C PHE A 156 -7.41 22.41 18.21
N LYS A 157 -7.26 23.63 18.74
CA LYS A 157 -5.97 24.25 19.00
C LYS A 157 -5.76 24.25 20.50
N PRO A 158 -4.82 23.45 21.04
CA PRO A 158 -4.50 23.53 22.45
C PRO A 158 -3.94 24.93 22.73
N VAL A 159 -4.68 25.72 23.49
CA VAL A 159 -4.14 26.89 24.16
C VAL A 159 -3.33 26.34 25.33
N ALA A 160 -2.06 26.75 25.46
CA ALA A 160 -1.28 26.42 26.65
C ALA A 160 -1.93 27.12 27.85
N ALA A 161 -2.88 26.44 28.49
CA ALA A 161 -3.56 26.88 29.68
C ALA A 161 -3.07 26.04 30.87
N ASN A 162 -3.02 26.68 32.04
CA ASN A 162 -2.58 26.12 33.32
C ASN A 162 -2.95 24.64 33.46
N VAL A 163 -1.93 23.79 33.48
CA VAL A 163 -2.08 22.33 33.60
C VAL A 163 -2.91 21.98 34.84
N ASP A 164 -2.78 22.77 35.91
CA ASP A 164 -3.54 22.58 37.15
C ASP A 164 -5.05 22.71 36.96
N VAL A 165 -5.51 23.61 36.07
CA VAL A 165 -6.95 23.80 35.78
C VAL A 165 -7.49 22.63 34.95
N ILE A 166 -6.67 22.08 34.05
CA ILE A 166 -7.06 20.89 33.27
C ILE A 166 -7.13 19.66 34.19
N ILE A 167 -6.18 19.51 35.11
CA ILE A 167 -6.20 18.43 36.10
C ILE A 167 -7.42 18.57 37.00
N ASP A 168 -7.71 19.77 37.51
CA ASP A 168 -8.87 20.04 38.35
C ASP A 168 -10.19 19.70 37.64
N PHE A 169 -10.33 20.13 36.37
CA PHE A 169 -11.47 19.77 35.54
C PHE A 169 -11.59 18.26 35.32
N LEU A 170 -10.49 17.57 35.00
CA LEU A 170 -10.49 16.12 34.77
C LEU A 170 -10.87 15.32 36.03
N VAL A 171 -10.50 15.82 37.21
CA VAL A 171 -10.75 15.13 38.49
C VAL A 171 -12.14 15.44 39.03
N ASN A 172 -12.59 16.69 38.93
CA ASN A 172 -13.77 17.17 39.65
C ASN A 172 -15.00 17.42 38.76
N ASP A 173 -14.80 17.85 37.51
CA ASP A 173 -15.89 18.38 36.69
C ASP A 173 -16.19 17.54 35.43
N PHE A 174 -15.29 16.60 35.09
CA PHE A 174 -15.39 15.83 33.84
C PHE A 174 -16.64 14.95 33.78
N GLU A 175 -17.03 14.34 34.89
CA GLU A 175 -18.21 13.47 34.95
C GLU A 175 -19.49 14.27 34.70
N SER A 176 -19.63 15.42 35.35
CA SER A 176 -20.74 16.36 35.13
C SER A 176 -20.78 16.86 33.69
N PHE A 177 -19.62 17.18 33.10
CA PHE A 177 -19.53 17.62 31.71
C PHE A 177 -19.98 16.54 30.72
N ILE A 178 -19.63 15.28 30.94
CA ILE A 178 -20.07 14.14 30.10
C ILE A 178 -21.60 14.00 30.14
N ILE A 179 -22.20 14.15 31.32
CA ILE A 179 -23.65 14.09 31.53
C ILE A 179 -24.35 15.27 30.83
N GLU A 180 -23.87 16.50 31.02
CA GLU A 180 -24.44 17.70 30.38
C GLU A 180 -24.29 17.70 28.85
N SER A 181 -23.25 17.07 28.32
CA SER A 181 -23.00 16.95 26.89
C SER A 181 -23.97 16.00 26.18
N GLY A 182 -24.84 15.29 26.92
CA GLY A 182 -25.73 14.27 26.37
C GLY A 182 -24.98 13.07 25.78
N MET A 183 -23.76 12.80 26.26
CA MET A 183 -22.98 11.61 25.87
C MET A 183 -23.28 10.39 26.77
N VAL A 184 -24.20 10.54 27.72
CA VAL A 184 -24.80 9.44 28.46
C VAL A 184 -26.15 9.17 27.78
N ASP A 185 -26.18 8.14 26.92
CA ASP A 185 -27.43 7.66 26.35
C ASP A 185 -28.38 7.23 27.49
N ASP A 186 -29.66 7.60 27.39
CA ASP A 186 -30.73 7.12 28.28
C ASP A 186 -30.61 5.59 28.47
N GLU A 187 -30.54 5.16 29.74
CA GLU A 187 -30.20 3.80 30.19
C GLU A 187 -31.21 2.68 29.83
N ASP A 188 -32.16 2.88 28.90
CA ASP A 188 -33.28 1.93 28.68
C ASP A 188 -33.47 1.42 27.23
N SER A 189 -32.50 1.57 26.34
CA SER A 189 -32.45 0.73 25.12
C SER A 189 -31.14 -0.02 25.07
N ALA A 190 -31.17 -1.32 25.36
CA ALA A 190 -30.03 -2.21 25.15
C ALA A 190 -29.74 -2.27 23.64
N GLN A 191 -28.96 -1.30 23.17
CA GLN A 191 -28.62 -1.16 21.77
C GLN A 191 -27.64 -2.28 21.45
N PHE A 192 -28.12 -3.32 20.78
CA PHE A 192 -27.31 -4.45 20.38
C PHE A 192 -26.14 -3.96 19.52
N THR A 193 -24.92 -4.05 20.05
CA THR A 193 -23.72 -3.58 19.37
C THR A 193 -23.04 -4.70 18.62
N LEU A 194 -22.13 -4.35 17.70
CA LEU A 194 -21.31 -5.34 17.00
C LEU A 194 -20.53 -6.26 17.97
N LYS A 195 -20.16 -5.75 19.16
CA LYS A 195 -19.41 -6.51 20.17
C LYS A 195 -20.28 -7.58 20.85
N ASP A 196 -21.59 -7.55 20.70
CA ASP A 196 -22.49 -8.53 21.31
C ASP A 196 -22.67 -9.78 20.45
N LEU A 197 -22.18 -9.75 19.19
CA LEU A 197 -22.21 -10.90 18.29
C LEU A 197 -21.27 -12.03 18.76
N PRO A 198 -21.63 -13.31 18.53
CA PRO A 198 -20.72 -14.44 18.72
C PRO A 198 -19.46 -14.33 17.87
N SER A 199 -18.35 -14.89 18.35
CA SER A 199 -17.05 -14.80 17.69
C SER A 199 -17.03 -15.40 16.29
N GLU A 200 -17.86 -16.42 16.02
CA GLU A 200 -18.00 -17.07 14.72
C GLU A 200 -18.65 -16.13 13.69
N ILE A 201 -19.63 -15.33 14.13
CA ILE A 201 -20.30 -14.34 13.27
C ILE A 201 -19.34 -13.19 12.99
N LEU A 202 -18.62 -12.71 14.01
CA LEU A 202 -17.58 -11.71 13.84
C LEU A 202 -16.47 -12.21 12.91
N PHE A 203 -16.04 -13.45 13.07
CA PHE A 203 -15.04 -14.07 12.21
C PHE A 203 -15.55 -14.12 10.76
N LYS A 204 -16.82 -14.50 10.57
CA LYS A 204 -17.43 -14.52 9.25
C LYS A 204 -17.48 -13.12 8.63
N ILE A 205 -17.83 -12.08 9.38
CA ILE A 205 -17.78 -10.68 8.93
C ILE A 205 -16.34 -10.31 8.55
N CYS A 206 -15.37 -10.58 9.42
CA CYS A 206 -13.96 -10.33 9.18
C CYS A 206 -13.45 -11.04 7.92
N SER A 207 -13.96 -12.23 7.58
CA SER A 207 -13.56 -12.96 6.35
C SER A 207 -13.94 -12.25 5.04
N TYR A 208 -14.82 -11.24 5.08
CA TYR A 208 -15.16 -10.40 3.95
C TYR A 208 -14.35 -9.11 3.87
N LEU A 209 -13.55 -8.80 4.89
CA LEU A 209 -12.75 -7.58 4.95
C LEU A 209 -11.43 -7.74 4.21
N ASP A 210 -10.98 -6.66 3.58
CA ASP A 210 -9.63 -6.58 3.02
C ASP A 210 -8.59 -6.48 4.15
N LEU A 211 -7.31 -6.63 3.78
CA LEU A 211 -6.24 -6.66 4.76
C LEU A 211 -6.15 -5.34 5.55
N GLN A 212 -6.35 -4.21 4.88
CA GLN A 212 -6.31 -2.91 5.53
C GLN A 212 -7.44 -2.76 6.56
N SER A 213 -8.67 -3.14 6.21
CA SER A 213 -9.81 -3.06 7.12
C SER A 213 -9.64 -3.99 8.32
N LEU A 214 -9.07 -5.19 8.15
CA LEU A 214 -8.75 -6.09 9.27
C LEU A 214 -7.79 -5.45 10.27
N PHE A 215 -6.73 -4.80 9.78
CA PHE A 215 -5.78 -4.10 10.64
C PHE A 215 -6.45 -2.94 11.38
N GLN A 216 -7.24 -2.11 10.69
CA GLN A 216 -7.96 -1.00 11.30
C GLN A 216 -8.98 -1.48 12.34
N LEU A 217 -9.74 -2.53 12.02
CA LEU A 217 -10.71 -3.13 12.93
C LEU A 217 -10.03 -3.63 14.22
N SER A 218 -8.84 -4.20 14.09
CA SER A 218 -8.05 -4.71 15.23
C SER A 218 -7.55 -3.62 16.18
N GLU A 219 -7.65 -2.34 15.82
CA GLU A 219 -7.29 -1.20 16.67
C GLU A 219 -8.50 -0.62 17.44
N THR A 220 -9.71 -1.15 17.23
CA THR A 220 -10.95 -0.54 17.78
C THR A 220 -11.34 -1.05 19.17
N CYS A 221 -11.27 -2.36 19.41
CA CYS A 221 -11.54 -2.95 20.72
C CYS A 221 -10.90 -4.35 20.85
N VAL A 222 -10.82 -4.85 22.09
CA VAL A 222 -10.21 -6.16 22.41
C VAL A 222 -10.90 -7.31 21.68
N LYS A 223 -12.24 -7.40 21.73
CA LYS A 223 -12.98 -8.50 21.10
C LYS A 223 -12.77 -8.56 19.59
N LEU A 224 -12.83 -7.41 18.91
CA LEU A 224 -12.60 -7.34 17.48
C LEU A 224 -11.13 -7.57 17.12
N HIS A 225 -10.20 -7.14 17.98
CA HIS A 225 -8.79 -7.48 17.85
C HIS A 225 -8.57 -9.00 17.85
N GLU A 226 -9.08 -9.71 18.86
CA GLU A 226 -8.94 -11.17 19.00
C GLU A 226 -9.44 -11.92 17.77
N VAL A 227 -10.60 -11.53 17.24
CA VAL A 227 -11.16 -12.15 16.04
C VAL A 227 -10.35 -11.77 14.79
N ALA A 228 -9.99 -10.49 14.62
CA ALA A 228 -9.30 -10.00 13.43
C ALA A 228 -7.87 -10.53 13.29
N VAL A 229 -7.24 -11.01 14.37
CA VAL A 229 -5.89 -11.62 14.32
C VAL A 229 -5.93 -13.14 14.12
N ASP A 230 -7.10 -13.75 14.02
CA ASP A 230 -7.25 -15.21 13.85
C ASP A 230 -6.51 -15.69 12.58
N PRO A 231 -5.60 -16.69 12.69
CA PRO A 231 -4.80 -17.16 11.56
C PRO A 231 -5.58 -17.68 10.35
N LEU A 232 -6.83 -18.12 10.52
CA LEU A 232 -7.66 -18.61 9.43
C LEU A 232 -8.07 -17.49 8.45
N LEU A 233 -8.08 -16.23 8.90
CA LEU A 233 -8.29 -15.05 8.05
C LEU A 233 -7.07 -14.75 7.15
N TYR A 234 -5.91 -15.33 7.45
CA TYR A 234 -4.63 -15.06 6.76
C TYR A 234 -4.11 -16.28 6.00
N THR A 235 -5.01 -17.19 5.60
CA THR A 235 -4.63 -18.38 4.81
C THR A 235 -4.26 -18.03 3.37
N GLU A 236 -4.75 -16.90 2.87
CA GLU A 236 -4.45 -16.37 1.54
C GLU A 236 -4.17 -14.88 1.67
N ILE A 237 -2.97 -14.44 1.26
CA ILE A 237 -2.54 -13.04 1.42
C ILE A 237 -2.03 -12.49 0.10
N ASN A 238 -2.58 -11.35 -0.30
CA ASN A 238 -2.15 -10.60 -1.46
C ASN A 238 -1.66 -9.21 -1.04
N LEU A 239 -0.34 -9.00 -1.08
CA LEU A 239 0.28 -7.73 -0.73
C LEU A 239 0.56 -6.83 -1.93
N ARG A 240 0.30 -7.32 -3.15
CA ARG A 240 0.55 -6.55 -4.38
C ARG A 240 -0.22 -5.23 -4.42
N PRO A 241 -1.52 -5.13 -4.05
CA PRO A 241 -2.22 -3.85 -4.01
C PRO A 241 -1.67 -2.86 -2.97
N TYR A 242 -0.99 -3.37 -1.95
CA TYR A 242 -0.38 -2.59 -0.87
C TYR A 242 1.15 -2.46 -1.03
N TRP A 243 1.68 -2.68 -2.23
CA TRP A 243 3.13 -2.75 -2.50
C TRP A 243 3.92 -1.57 -1.89
N ASN A 244 3.32 -0.39 -1.85
CA ASN A 244 3.89 0.86 -1.35
C ASN A 244 3.90 0.98 0.19
N LEU A 245 3.12 0.14 0.88
CA LEU A 245 3.00 0.10 2.34
C LEU A 245 3.80 -1.06 2.96
N VAL A 246 4.22 -2.05 2.16
CA VAL A 246 4.95 -3.21 2.67
C VAL A 246 6.33 -2.80 3.19
N ASN A 247 6.58 -3.14 4.46
CA ASN A 247 7.83 -2.92 5.17
C ASN A 247 8.10 -4.06 6.16
N SER A 248 9.23 -4.00 6.86
CA SER A 248 9.67 -5.01 7.81
C SER A 248 8.67 -5.19 8.98
N ASP A 249 8.09 -4.10 9.50
CA ASP A 249 7.11 -4.15 10.60
C ASP A 249 5.82 -4.87 10.19
N LEU A 250 5.36 -4.63 8.96
CA LEU A 250 4.18 -5.29 8.41
C LEU A 250 4.43 -6.78 8.26
N LEU A 251 5.56 -7.19 7.66
CA LEU A 251 5.91 -8.60 7.52
C LEU A 251 6.09 -9.28 8.89
N GLU A 252 6.67 -8.59 9.87
CA GLU A 252 6.78 -9.15 11.21
C GLU A 252 5.41 -9.39 11.85
N THR A 253 4.49 -8.42 11.69
CA THR A 253 3.11 -8.53 12.19
C THR A 253 2.36 -9.67 11.49
N LEU A 254 2.39 -9.72 10.16
CA LEU A 254 1.80 -10.80 9.37
C LEU A 254 2.42 -12.15 9.74
N GLY A 255 3.73 -12.22 9.97
CA GLY A 255 4.39 -13.44 10.39
C GLY A 255 3.85 -14.01 11.71
N ARG A 256 3.22 -13.20 12.58
CA ARG A 256 2.51 -13.69 13.79
C ARG A 256 1.11 -14.22 13.48
N ARG A 257 0.44 -13.71 12.43
CA ARG A 257 -0.94 -14.06 12.05
C ARG A 257 -0.99 -15.21 11.02
N CYS A 258 0.00 -15.32 10.14
CA CYS A 258 0.05 -16.23 9.00
C CYS A 258 0.43 -17.69 9.33
N LYS A 259 -0.06 -18.28 10.43
CA LYS A 259 0.32 -19.66 10.84
C LYS A 259 -0.07 -20.73 9.79
N PHE A 260 -1.18 -20.52 9.10
CA PHE A 260 -1.74 -21.45 8.11
C PHE A 260 -1.73 -20.88 6.69
N LEU A 261 -0.75 -20.03 6.39
CA LEU A 261 -0.64 -19.38 5.08
C LEU A 261 -0.41 -20.43 3.98
N ARG A 262 -1.30 -20.44 2.98
CA ARG A 262 -1.26 -21.34 1.83
C ARG A 262 -0.94 -20.62 0.53
N LYS A 263 -1.42 -19.39 0.35
CA LYS A 263 -1.19 -18.60 -0.87
C LYS A 263 -0.64 -17.23 -0.52
N LEU A 264 0.43 -16.84 -1.19
CA LEU A 264 1.11 -15.57 -0.94
C LEU A 264 1.44 -14.86 -2.25
N ASP A 265 1.01 -13.61 -2.38
CA ASP A 265 1.48 -12.69 -3.41
C ASP A 265 2.28 -11.54 -2.78
N LEU A 266 3.58 -11.51 -3.08
CA LEU A 266 4.52 -10.44 -2.72
C LEU A 266 4.97 -9.65 -3.96
N SER A 267 4.29 -9.82 -5.10
CA SER A 267 4.66 -9.14 -6.34
C SER A 267 4.71 -7.63 -6.13
N TRP A 268 5.73 -7.00 -6.72
CA TRP A 268 5.95 -5.55 -6.74
C TRP A 268 6.35 -4.91 -5.40
N CYS A 269 6.44 -5.69 -4.33
CA CYS A 269 6.92 -5.21 -3.03
C CYS A 269 8.44 -4.94 -3.06
N GLY A 270 8.91 -4.17 -2.09
CA GLY A 270 10.35 -3.96 -1.87
C GLY A 270 10.97 -2.77 -2.60
N CYS A 271 10.34 -2.24 -3.65
CA CYS A 271 10.92 -1.12 -4.37
C CYS A 271 10.84 0.19 -3.57
N CYS A 272 12.00 0.78 -3.28
CA CYS A 272 12.11 2.03 -2.52
C CYS A 272 11.35 1.97 -1.18
N THR A 273 11.40 0.84 -0.49
CA THR A 273 10.86 0.66 0.87
C THR A 273 11.99 0.29 1.85
N SER A 274 11.70 0.22 3.14
CA SER A 274 12.65 -0.31 4.13
C SER A 274 12.74 -1.84 4.13
N LEU A 275 12.00 -2.52 3.25
CA LEU A 275 11.95 -3.97 3.18
C LEU A 275 13.25 -4.55 2.61
N THR A 276 13.81 -5.56 3.27
CA THR A 276 15.07 -6.21 2.88
C THR A 276 14.86 -7.68 2.51
N SER A 277 15.84 -8.30 1.84
CA SER A 277 15.83 -9.74 1.58
C SER A 277 15.81 -10.55 2.89
N HIS A 278 16.44 -10.05 3.95
CA HIS A 278 16.43 -10.68 5.27
C HIS A 278 15.02 -10.73 5.86
N ASP A 279 14.23 -9.66 5.73
CA ASP A 279 12.85 -9.62 6.22
C ASP A 279 11.99 -10.68 5.52
N MET A 280 12.16 -10.84 4.21
CA MET A 280 11.50 -11.89 3.44
C MET A 280 11.93 -13.28 3.91
N ILE A 281 13.24 -13.53 4.07
CA ILE A 281 13.76 -14.81 4.55
C ILE A 281 13.17 -15.15 5.93
N LYS A 282 13.17 -14.18 6.86
CA LYS A 282 12.57 -14.33 8.19
C LYS A 282 11.07 -14.65 8.09
N PHE A 283 10.35 -13.96 7.22
CA PHE A 283 8.92 -14.17 7.01
C PHE A 283 8.61 -15.57 6.45
N ILE A 284 9.27 -15.97 5.35
CA ILE A 284 9.08 -17.29 4.72
C ILE A 284 9.47 -18.41 5.69
N SER A 285 10.57 -18.25 6.44
CA SER A 285 10.97 -19.25 7.46
C SER A 285 9.90 -19.48 8.52
N LYS A 286 9.09 -18.45 8.82
CA LYS A 286 8.09 -18.50 9.89
C LYS A 286 6.74 -19.06 9.44
N CYS A 287 6.30 -18.76 8.21
CA CYS A 287 4.96 -19.10 7.72
C CYS A 287 4.92 -19.91 6.42
N GLY A 288 6.09 -20.27 5.86
CA GLY A 288 6.19 -20.88 4.54
C GLY A 288 5.90 -22.38 4.45
N SER A 289 5.83 -23.10 5.57
CA SER A 289 5.73 -24.57 5.56
C SER A 289 4.46 -25.11 4.90
N ASN A 290 3.37 -24.34 4.96
CA ASN A 290 2.06 -24.68 4.38
C ASN A 290 1.82 -24.01 3.02
N LEU A 291 2.80 -23.26 2.50
CA LEU A 291 2.65 -22.58 1.21
C LEU A 291 2.49 -23.58 0.08
N THR A 292 1.43 -23.37 -0.69
CA THR A 292 1.07 -24.12 -1.89
C THR A 292 1.25 -23.26 -3.14
N HIS A 293 1.05 -21.94 -3.03
CA HIS A 293 1.16 -20.99 -4.14
C HIS A 293 1.96 -19.76 -3.70
N ILE A 294 2.89 -19.31 -4.54
CA ILE A 294 3.68 -18.11 -4.29
C ILE A 294 3.86 -17.29 -5.58
N LYS A 295 3.59 -15.98 -5.49
CA LYS A 295 3.81 -15.00 -6.57
C LYS A 295 4.85 -13.98 -6.12
N LEU A 296 5.94 -13.87 -6.87
CA LEU A 296 7.11 -13.02 -6.55
C LEU A 296 7.50 -12.11 -7.72
N ASN A 297 6.53 -11.70 -8.54
CA ASN A 297 6.80 -10.98 -9.77
C ASN A 297 7.38 -9.60 -9.49
N SER A 298 8.48 -9.23 -10.16
CA SER A 298 9.15 -7.92 -10.01
C SER A 298 9.45 -7.54 -8.55
N LEU A 299 9.81 -8.52 -7.72
CA LEU A 299 10.21 -8.30 -6.34
C LEU A 299 11.68 -7.88 -6.28
N SER A 300 11.97 -6.60 -6.00
CA SER A 300 13.33 -6.06 -6.07
C SER A 300 14.29 -6.58 -5.00
N ILE A 301 13.75 -7.20 -3.94
CA ILE A 301 14.53 -7.75 -2.83
C ILE A 301 14.92 -9.23 -3.03
N LEU A 302 14.40 -9.89 -4.07
CA LEU A 302 14.67 -11.30 -4.28
C LEU A 302 16.14 -11.52 -4.70
N ASN A 303 16.79 -12.47 -4.06
CA ASN A 303 18.17 -12.87 -4.35
C ASN A 303 18.33 -14.39 -4.14
N ALA A 304 19.52 -14.94 -4.42
CA ALA A 304 19.77 -16.38 -4.27
C ALA A 304 19.42 -16.93 -2.86
N PRO A 305 19.80 -16.28 -1.73
CA PRO A 305 19.37 -16.71 -0.40
C PRO A 305 17.85 -16.80 -0.20
N CYS A 306 17.08 -15.90 -0.84
CA CYS A 306 15.62 -15.98 -0.78
C CYS A 306 15.08 -17.21 -1.51
N ILE A 307 15.65 -17.57 -2.66
CA ILE A 307 15.26 -18.76 -3.40
C ILE A 307 15.62 -20.02 -2.62
N ASP A 308 16.81 -20.06 -2.01
CA ASP A 308 17.26 -21.19 -1.20
C ASP A 308 16.32 -21.44 -0.02
N ILE A 309 15.90 -20.38 0.69
CA ILE A 309 14.97 -20.56 1.81
C ILE A 309 13.58 -21.01 1.34
N ILE A 310 13.11 -20.51 0.20
CA ILE A 310 11.84 -20.97 -0.38
C ILE A 310 11.92 -22.47 -0.67
N GLY A 311 12.97 -22.92 -1.37
CA GLY A 311 13.16 -24.34 -1.68
C GLY A 311 13.33 -25.23 -0.44
N LYS A 312 13.92 -24.70 0.64
CA LYS A 312 14.08 -25.43 1.91
C LYS A 312 12.79 -25.51 2.72
N VAL A 313 12.02 -24.43 2.79
CA VAL A 313 10.88 -24.32 3.72
C VAL A 313 9.56 -24.71 3.06
N CYS A 314 9.35 -24.33 1.80
CA CYS A 314 8.06 -24.44 1.12
C CYS A 314 7.95 -25.79 0.38
N GLN A 315 7.95 -26.89 1.14
CA GLN A 315 7.92 -28.25 0.58
C GLN A 315 6.57 -28.63 -0.07
N SER A 316 5.52 -27.87 0.23
CA SER A 316 4.14 -28.11 -0.24
C SER A 316 3.76 -27.31 -1.49
N LEU A 317 4.73 -26.64 -2.14
CA LEU A 317 4.46 -25.84 -3.33
C LEU A 317 3.96 -26.73 -4.46
N THR A 318 2.70 -26.51 -4.84
CA THR A 318 2.13 -27.06 -6.07
C THR A 318 2.68 -26.26 -7.26
N GLY A 319 2.71 -26.83 -8.46
CA GLY A 319 3.41 -26.27 -9.65
C GLY A 319 2.99 -24.87 -10.15
N GLU A 320 2.18 -24.14 -9.40
CA GLU A 320 1.79 -22.75 -9.63
C GLU A 320 2.65 -21.79 -8.78
N TYR A 321 3.93 -21.67 -9.13
CA TYR A 321 4.76 -20.55 -8.66
C TYR A 321 5.02 -19.58 -9.83
N GLN A 322 4.76 -18.29 -9.61
CA GLN A 322 5.04 -17.25 -10.60
C GLN A 322 6.22 -16.40 -10.11
N ILE A 323 7.39 -16.71 -10.67
CA ILE A 323 8.61 -15.92 -10.46
C ILE A 323 9.00 -15.35 -11.81
N SER A 324 8.58 -14.11 -12.10
CA SER A 324 9.03 -13.37 -13.28
C SER A 324 9.88 -12.16 -12.89
N HIS A 325 11.04 -12.04 -13.53
CA HIS A 325 11.99 -10.93 -13.43
C HIS A 325 12.41 -10.52 -12.02
N ALA A 326 12.64 -11.50 -11.15
CA ALA A 326 13.13 -11.26 -9.80
C ALA A 326 14.64 -10.96 -9.72
N PHE A 327 15.35 -10.97 -10.85
CA PHE A 327 16.80 -10.77 -10.94
C PHE A 327 17.22 -9.56 -11.80
N SER A 328 16.29 -8.72 -12.26
CA SER A 328 16.68 -7.51 -12.99
C SER A 328 17.00 -6.38 -12.01
N SER A 329 18.24 -6.33 -11.53
CA SER A 329 18.85 -5.13 -10.95
C SER A 329 18.97 -3.97 -11.95
N GLU A 330 18.52 -4.15 -13.20
CA GLU A 330 18.65 -3.21 -14.31
C GLU A 330 17.28 -2.84 -14.93
N MET A 331 16.34 -2.35 -14.11
CA MET A 331 15.25 -1.52 -14.64
C MET A 331 15.20 -0.17 -13.94
N ILE A 332 16.37 0.43 -13.79
CA ILE A 332 16.50 1.88 -13.76
C ILE A 332 16.92 2.25 -15.18
N TYR A 333 15.96 2.66 -16.02
CA TYR A 333 16.31 3.30 -17.27
C TYR A 333 16.97 4.63 -16.93
N HIS A 334 18.31 4.66 -16.98
CA HIS A 334 19.04 5.90 -17.10
C HIS A 334 18.73 6.45 -18.49
N ILE A 335 17.70 7.30 -18.58
CA ILE A 335 17.51 8.13 -19.76
C ILE A 335 18.57 9.23 -19.67
N ASN A 336 19.75 8.95 -20.21
CA ASN A 336 20.70 9.99 -20.55
C ASN A 336 20.18 10.63 -21.84
N LEU A 337 19.75 11.88 -21.75
CA LEU A 337 19.50 12.74 -22.91
C LEU A 337 20.83 13.12 -23.59
#